data_AF-A0A8J6Z0L1-F1
#
_entry.id   AF-A0A8J6Z0L1-F1
#
_cell.length_a   1.000
_cell.length_b   1.000
_cell.length_c   1.000
_cell.angle_alpha   90.00
_cell.angle_beta   90.00
_cell.angle_gamma   90.00
#
_symmetry.space_group_name_H-M   'P 1'
#
loop_
_entity.id
_entity.type
_entity.pdbx_description
1 polymer ?
#
loop_
_entity_poly.entity_id
_entity_poly.type
_entity_poly.pdbx_seq_one_letter_code
_entity_poly.pdbx_strand_id
1 'polypeptide(L)'
;VSERIAHYGWKKLVVDPVMLAKGGAPLLKESAVKALKKKLLPLALLVTPNLPEAEVLVGRKIKSEEEKREAAKEILEMGVRSVVIKGGHERGEWAIDLFYDGIEFLQLGKPRIPTENTHGTGCTFSAAITAELAKGKDLRDAVAIGKEFVHQAILHSLEIGGGHGPTNHWAYRWFHDS
;
A
#
# COMPACT_ATOMS: atom_id res chain seq x y z
N VAL A 1 -0.85 -0.58 -20.40
CA VAL A 1 -0.29 0.17 -19.24
C VAL A 1 1.22 0.01 -19.16
N SER A 2 1.75 -1.20 -18.91
CA SER A 2 3.20 -1.45 -18.83
C SER A 2 3.99 -0.96 -20.05
N GLU A 3 3.47 -1.18 -21.26
CA GLU A 3 4.09 -0.70 -22.51
C GLU A 3 4.23 0.83 -22.56
N ARG A 4 3.22 1.58 -22.08
CA ARG A 4 3.26 3.05 -22.03
C ARG A 4 4.24 3.55 -20.96
N ILE A 5 4.26 2.90 -19.79
CA ILE A 5 5.21 3.20 -18.72
C ILE A 5 6.65 3.01 -19.23
N ALA A 6 6.91 1.89 -19.91
CA ALA A 6 8.21 1.60 -20.50
C ALA A 6 8.57 2.62 -21.59
N HIS A 7 7.63 2.93 -22.49
CA HIS A 7 7.82 3.92 -23.55
C HIS A 7 8.21 5.31 -23.03
N TYR A 8 7.56 5.79 -21.97
CA TYR A 8 7.89 7.09 -21.35
C TYR A 8 9.04 7.01 -20.33
N GLY A 9 9.58 5.81 -20.07
CA GLY A 9 10.72 5.61 -19.18
C GLY A 9 10.49 6.01 -17.73
N TRP A 10 9.23 6.02 -17.24
CA TRP A 10 8.92 6.42 -15.87
C TRP A 10 9.62 5.53 -14.85
N LYS A 11 10.41 6.14 -13.96
CA LYS A 11 11.20 5.41 -12.96
C LYS A 11 10.53 5.39 -11.59
N LYS A 12 9.79 6.41 -11.17
CA LYS A 12 9.17 6.47 -9.84
C LYS A 12 7.75 5.89 -9.83
N LEU A 13 7.60 4.67 -10.35
CA LEU A 13 6.30 4.01 -10.45
C LEU A 13 5.90 3.38 -9.10
N VAL A 14 4.78 3.83 -8.53
CA VAL A 14 4.11 3.18 -7.39
C VAL A 14 2.92 2.37 -7.92
N VAL A 15 2.82 1.11 -7.51
CA VAL A 15 1.74 0.20 -7.91
C VAL A 15 0.94 -0.21 -6.68
N ASP A 16 -0.34 0.19 -6.61
CA ASP A 16 -1.29 -0.38 -5.66
C ASP A 16 -2.01 -1.56 -6.34
N PRO A 17 -1.71 -2.82 -5.96
CA PRO A 17 -2.19 -3.99 -6.67
C PRO A 17 -3.60 -4.35 -6.21
N VAL A 18 -4.56 -3.47 -6.49
CA VAL A 18 -5.97 -3.64 -6.12
C VAL A 18 -6.53 -4.89 -6.83
N MET A 19 -6.57 -6.01 -6.11
CA MET A 19 -6.98 -7.32 -6.62
C MET A 19 -8.25 -7.85 -5.97
N LEU A 20 -8.60 -7.33 -4.80
CA LEU A 20 -9.70 -7.82 -3.97
C LEU A 20 -10.56 -6.65 -3.51
N ALA A 21 -11.88 -6.82 -3.53
CA ALA A 21 -12.80 -5.88 -2.92
C ALA A 21 -12.67 -5.93 -1.39
N LYS A 22 -13.20 -4.92 -0.68
CA LYS A 22 -13.26 -4.93 0.79
C LYS A 22 -13.91 -6.20 1.38
N GLY A 23 -14.84 -6.82 0.65
CA GLY A 23 -15.47 -8.10 1.02
C GLY A 23 -14.70 -9.36 0.60
N GLY A 24 -13.46 -9.24 0.11
CA GLY A 24 -12.64 -10.36 -0.33
C GLY A 24 -12.97 -10.91 -1.72
N ALA A 25 -13.95 -10.34 -2.43
CA ALA A 25 -14.29 -10.75 -3.78
C ALA A 25 -13.16 -10.40 -4.79
N PRO A 26 -12.75 -11.32 -5.68
CA PRO A 26 -11.78 -11.02 -6.73
C PRO A 26 -12.24 -9.88 -7.65
N LEU A 27 -11.41 -8.85 -7.77
CA LEU A 27 -11.59 -7.75 -8.74
C LEU A 27 -10.85 -8.01 -10.05
N LEU A 28 -9.74 -8.76 -9.98
CA LEU A 28 -8.97 -9.14 -11.15
C LEU A 28 -9.17 -10.61 -11.52
N LYS A 29 -9.28 -10.87 -12.82
CA LYS A 29 -9.16 -12.22 -13.38
C LYS A 29 -7.74 -12.74 -13.16
N GLU A 30 -7.55 -14.05 -13.04
CA GLU A 30 -6.22 -14.66 -12.88
C GLU A 30 -5.23 -14.25 -13.97
N SER A 31 -5.68 -14.10 -15.21
CA SER A 31 -4.85 -13.63 -16.33
C SER A 31 -4.33 -12.20 -16.11
N ALA A 32 -5.12 -11.34 -15.46
CA ALA A 32 -4.71 -9.99 -15.10
C ALA A 32 -3.68 -10.00 -13.96
N VAL A 33 -3.83 -10.89 -12.96
CA VAL A 33 -2.82 -11.10 -11.90
C VAL A 33 -1.50 -11.59 -12.49
N LYS A 34 -1.54 -12.54 -13.44
CA LYS A 34 -0.35 -13.00 -14.17
C LYS A 34 0.31 -11.87 -14.96
N ALA A 35 -0.48 -11.01 -15.61
CA ALA A 35 0.03 -9.86 -16.35
C ALA A 35 0.65 -8.80 -15.41
N LEU A 36 0.03 -8.52 -14.26
CA LEU A 36 0.56 -7.65 -13.21
C LEU A 36 1.96 -8.12 -12.79
N LYS A 37 2.09 -9.40 -12.40
CA LYS A 37 3.36 -9.99 -11.96
C LYS A 37 4.43 -9.95 -13.04
N LYS A 38 4.11 -10.33 -14.28
CA LYS A 38 5.11 -10.48 -15.35
C LYS A 38 5.46 -9.18 -16.09
N LYS A 39 4.54 -8.22 -16.15
CA LYS A 39 4.69 -7.03 -17.02
C LYS A 39 4.74 -5.71 -16.27
N LEU A 40 4.12 -5.59 -15.10
CA LEU A 40 4.00 -4.32 -14.39
C LEU A 40 4.91 -4.23 -13.16
N LEU A 41 4.95 -5.26 -12.31
CA LEU A 41 5.82 -5.27 -11.13
C LEU A 41 7.31 -5.09 -11.46
N PRO A 42 7.86 -5.65 -12.56
CA PRO A 42 9.26 -5.42 -12.96
C PRO A 42 9.60 -3.95 -13.28
N LEU A 43 8.59 -3.11 -13.50
CA LEU A 43 8.77 -1.68 -13.78
C LEU A 43 8.59 -0.81 -12.53
N ALA A 44 8.12 -1.39 -11.43
CA ALA A 44 7.71 -0.66 -10.24
C ALA A 44 8.91 -0.29 -9.37
N LEU A 45 8.93 0.96 -8.89
CA LEU A 45 9.76 1.36 -7.77
C LEU A 45 9.23 0.75 -6.48
N LEU A 46 7.91 0.81 -6.29
CA LEU A 46 7.24 0.35 -5.08
C LEU A 46 5.93 -0.37 -5.44
N VAL A 47 5.64 -1.47 -4.75
CA VAL A 47 4.30 -2.07 -4.72
C VAL A 47 3.74 -2.05 -3.30
N THR A 48 2.44 -1.76 -3.15
CA THR A 48 1.81 -1.54 -1.84
C THR A 48 0.66 -2.52 -1.54
N PRO A 49 0.85 -3.86 -1.62
CA PRO A 49 -0.24 -4.81 -1.36
C PRO A 49 -0.72 -4.74 0.10
N ASN A 50 -2.02 -4.96 0.33
CA ASN A 50 -2.49 -5.39 1.66
C ASN A 50 -2.19 -6.88 1.88
N LEU A 51 -2.45 -7.40 3.09
CA LEU A 51 -2.17 -8.80 3.41
C LEU A 51 -2.87 -9.79 2.44
N PRO A 52 -4.19 -9.72 2.18
CA PRO A 52 -4.84 -10.57 1.16
C PRO A 52 -4.25 -10.46 -0.25
N GLU A 53 -3.86 -9.26 -0.68
CA GLU A 53 -3.21 -9.04 -1.97
C GLU A 53 -1.81 -9.67 -2.00
N ALA A 54 -1.04 -9.55 -0.92
CA ALA A 54 0.26 -10.18 -0.78
C ALA A 54 0.13 -11.71 -0.88
N GLU A 55 -0.86 -12.31 -0.22
CA GLU A 55 -1.16 -13.75 -0.33
C GLU A 55 -1.45 -14.18 -1.77
N VAL A 56 -2.19 -13.37 -2.54
CA VAL A 56 -2.44 -13.62 -3.98
C VAL A 56 -1.15 -13.47 -4.79
N LEU A 57 -0.28 -12.53 -4.42
CA LEU A 57 1.02 -12.35 -5.09
C LEU A 57 1.95 -13.55 -4.85
N VAL A 58 2.07 -14.05 -3.63
CA VAL A 58 2.95 -15.20 -3.32
C VAL A 58 2.28 -16.56 -3.56
N GLY A 59 0.95 -16.59 -3.71
CA GLY A 59 0.19 -17.82 -3.97
C GLY A 59 -0.01 -18.71 -2.73
N ARG A 60 0.19 -18.18 -1.53
CA ARG A 60 0.04 -18.88 -0.24
C ARG A 60 -0.52 -17.94 0.82
N LYS A 61 -1.03 -18.52 1.91
CA LYS A 61 -1.43 -17.76 3.11
C LYS A 61 -0.22 -17.26 3.88
N ILE A 62 -0.37 -16.11 4.54
CA ILE A 62 0.64 -15.46 5.38
C ILE A 62 0.06 -15.36 6.79
N LYS A 63 0.63 -16.09 7.74
CA LYS A 63 0.06 -16.27 9.08
C LYS A 63 0.93 -15.73 10.21
N SER A 64 2.15 -15.30 9.91
CA SER A 64 3.10 -14.78 10.89
C SER A 64 3.90 -13.61 10.35
N GLU A 65 4.54 -12.85 11.24
CA GLU A 65 5.46 -11.77 10.85
C GLU A 65 6.65 -12.29 10.04
N GLU A 66 7.12 -13.50 10.33
CA GLU A 66 8.23 -14.10 9.58
C GLU A 66 7.80 -14.46 8.15
N GLU A 67 6.63 -15.09 8.00
CA GLU A 67 6.04 -15.35 6.69
C GLU A 67 5.77 -14.05 5.92
N LYS A 68 5.46 -12.95 6.60
CA LYS A 68 5.27 -11.63 5.98
C LYS A 68 6.59 -11.08 5.43
N ARG A 69 7.71 -11.26 6.17
CA ARG A 69 9.05 -10.89 5.68
C ARG A 69 9.48 -11.73 4.49
N GLU A 70 9.23 -13.04 4.53
CA GLU A 70 9.47 -13.93 3.40
C GLU A 70 8.65 -13.51 2.17
N ALA A 71 7.36 -13.24 2.37
CA ALA A 71 6.48 -12.78 1.29
C ALA A 71 6.97 -11.47 0.65
N ALA A 72 7.49 -10.53 1.45
CA ALA A 72 8.08 -9.31 0.92
C ALA A 72 9.32 -9.59 0.04
N LYS A 73 10.16 -10.56 0.42
CA LYS A 73 11.30 -11.02 -0.39
C LYS A 73 10.83 -11.69 -1.69
N GLU A 74 9.88 -12.60 -1.62
CA GLU A 74 9.29 -13.27 -2.79
C GLU A 74 8.66 -12.27 -3.76
N ILE A 75 7.98 -11.24 -3.26
CA ILE A 75 7.41 -10.18 -4.09
C ILE A 75 8.51 -9.35 -4.75
N LEU A 76 9.60 -9.05 -4.05
CA LEU A 76 10.77 -8.35 -4.61
C LEU A 76 11.37 -9.11 -5.79
N GLU A 77 11.46 -10.45 -5.69
CA GLU A 77 11.94 -11.33 -6.76
C GLU A 77 11.08 -11.29 -8.03
N MET A 78 9.85 -10.74 -7.96
CA MET A 78 9.01 -10.46 -9.13
C MET A 78 9.51 -9.24 -9.94
N GLY A 79 10.62 -8.61 -9.54
CA GLY A 79 11.30 -7.53 -10.24
C GLY A 79 10.96 -6.12 -9.77
N VAL A 80 10.14 -5.98 -8.72
CA VAL A 80 9.88 -4.68 -8.08
C VAL A 80 11.07 -4.28 -7.21
N ARG A 81 11.34 -2.98 -7.09
CA ARG A 81 12.49 -2.49 -6.30
C ARG A 81 12.24 -2.36 -4.81
N SER A 82 11.00 -2.29 -4.38
CA SER A 82 10.62 -2.24 -2.97
C SER A 82 9.16 -2.66 -2.76
N VAL A 83 8.84 -3.09 -1.55
CA VAL A 83 7.52 -3.62 -1.18
C VAL A 83 7.07 -2.98 0.13
N VAL A 84 5.79 -2.61 0.20
CA VAL A 84 5.10 -2.32 1.47
C VAL A 84 3.92 -3.27 1.62
N ILE A 85 3.99 -4.20 2.56
CA ILE A 85 2.84 -5.03 2.95
C ILE A 85 2.06 -4.28 4.04
N LYS A 86 0.84 -3.85 3.72
CA LYS A 86 0.00 -3.05 4.61
C LYS A 86 -0.68 -3.93 5.67
N GLY A 87 -0.49 -3.63 6.96
CA GLY A 87 -1.06 -4.36 8.10
C GLY A 87 -2.40 -3.83 8.59
N GLY A 88 -3.04 -2.93 7.84
CA GLY A 88 -4.36 -2.38 8.19
C GLY A 88 -5.47 -3.43 8.40
N HIS A 89 -5.31 -4.65 7.89
CA HIS A 89 -6.28 -5.75 8.03
C HIS A 89 -6.02 -6.68 9.23
N GLU A 90 -4.91 -6.48 9.94
CA GLU A 90 -4.52 -7.32 11.07
C GLU A 90 -5.27 -6.92 12.35
N ARG A 91 -5.28 -7.84 13.33
CA ARG A 91 -5.87 -7.57 14.66
C ARG A 91 -4.83 -6.93 15.58
N GLY A 92 -5.29 -6.19 16.57
CA GLY A 92 -4.46 -5.59 17.62
C GLY A 92 -4.51 -4.07 17.66
N GLU A 93 -3.83 -3.49 18.64
CA GLU A 93 -3.84 -2.05 18.94
C GLU A 93 -3.08 -1.20 17.91
N TRP A 94 -2.25 -1.83 17.08
CA TRP A 94 -1.40 -1.17 16.10
C TRP A 94 -1.74 -1.61 14.67
N ALA A 95 -1.61 -0.68 13.73
CA ALA A 95 -1.61 -0.94 12.30
C ALA A 95 -0.17 -0.80 11.79
N ILE A 96 0.51 -1.93 11.62
CA ILE A 96 1.94 -1.98 11.29
C ILE A 96 2.11 -2.36 9.81
N ASP A 97 2.70 -1.48 9.02
CA ASP A 97 3.08 -1.80 7.65
C ASP A 97 4.54 -2.25 7.60
N LEU A 98 4.84 -3.27 6.79
CA LEU A 98 6.20 -3.79 6.60
C LEU A 98 6.76 -3.28 5.27
N PHE A 99 7.77 -2.42 5.32
CA PHE A 99 8.55 -1.98 4.17
C PHE A 99 9.81 -2.84 4.00
N TYR A 100 10.16 -3.13 2.75
CA TYR A 100 11.39 -3.81 2.36
C TYR A 100 11.92 -3.26 1.03
N ASP A 101 13.19 -2.88 0.98
CA ASP A 101 13.86 -2.33 -0.22
C ASP A 101 14.88 -3.28 -0.87
N GLY A 102 14.93 -4.53 -0.41
CA GLY A 102 15.94 -5.50 -0.84
C GLY A 102 17.19 -5.54 0.02
N ILE A 103 17.34 -4.62 0.98
CA ILE A 103 18.48 -4.57 1.90
C ILE A 103 17.98 -4.71 3.33
N GLU A 104 17.05 -3.85 3.74
CA GLU A 104 16.57 -3.80 5.12
C GLU A 104 15.05 -3.76 5.22
N PHE A 105 14.57 -4.21 6.37
CA PHE A 105 13.17 -4.12 6.75
C PHE A 105 12.94 -2.91 7.64
N LEU A 106 11.83 -2.22 7.40
CA LEU A 106 11.34 -1.15 8.26
C LEU A 106 9.87 -1.43 8.62
N GLN A 107 9.55 -1.32 9.90
CA GLN A 107 8.16 -1.39 10.37
C GLN A 107 7.63 0.01 10.63
N LEU A 108 6.48 0.33 10.04
CA LEU A 108 5.81 1.62 10.15
C LEU A 108 4.49 1.42 10.91
N GLY A 109 4.54 1.65 12.22
CA GLY A 109 3.41 1.47 13.13
C GLY A 109 2.66 2.77 13.42
N LYS A 110 1.33 2.69 13.45
CA LYS A 110 0.45 3.72 14.01
C LYS A 110 -0.63 3.11 14.90
N PRO A 111 -1.13 3.82 15.92
CA PRO A 111 -2.27 3.35 16.69
C PRO A 111 -3.45 3.05 15.77
N ARG A 112 -4.14 1.93 16.02
CA ARG A 112 -5.33 1.55 15.29
C ARG A 112 -6.49 2.43 15.75
N ILE A 113 -7.17 3.04 14.79
CA ILE A 113 -8.35 3.85 15.04
C ILE A 113 -9.57 2.93 14.87
N PRO A 114 -10.45 2.80 15.89
CA PRO A 114 -11.65 1.98 15.80
C PRO A 114 -12.71 2.69 14.94
N THR A 115 -12.66 2.50 13.62
CA THR A 115 -13.62 3.10 12.69
C THR A 115 -13.92 2.19 11.50
N GLU A 116 -15.14 2.29 10.97
CA GLU A 116 -15.56 1.65 9.73
C GLU A 116 -15.17 2.47 8.49
N ASN A 117 -14.79 3.75 8.68
CA ASN A 117 -14.47 4.71 7.61
C ASN A 117 -13.06 4.50 7.03
N THR A 118 -12.81 3.30 6.51
CA THR A 118 -11.53 2.89 5.94
C THR A 118 -11.55 2.86 4.42
N HIS A 119 -12.60 3.40 3.78
CA HIS A 119 -12.71 3.36 2.31
C HIS A 119 -11.71 4.30 1.67
N GLY A 120 -11.00 3.81 0.66
CA GLY A 120 -9.98 4.59 -0.05
C GLY A 120 -8.61 4.64 0.62
N THR A 121 -8.40 4.08 1.82
CA THR A 121 -7.11 4.15 2.54
C THR A 121 -5.91 3.67 1.73
N GLY A 122 -6.06 2.58 0.97
CA GLY A 122 -5.01 2.07 0.07
C GLY A 122 -4.67 3.03 -1.08
N CYS A 123 -5.71 3.58 -1.73
CA CYS A 123 -5.54 4.57 -2.80
C CYS A 123 -4.92 5.87 -2.24
N THR A 124 -5.38 6.33 -1.08
CA THR A 124 -4.83 7.51 -0.40
C THR A 124 -3.35 7.28 -0.05
N PHE A 125 -2.99 6.10 0.45
CA PHE A 125 -1.60 5.74 0.78
C PHE A 125 -0.69 5.82 -0.44
N SER A 126 -1.03 5.10 -1.50
CA SER A 126 -0.22 5.05 -2.73
C SER A 126 -0.16 6.41 -3.43
N ALA A 127 -1.24 7.19 -3.40
CA ALA A 127 -1.28 8.55 -3.93
C ALA A 127 -0.38 9.51 -3.13
N ALA A 128 -0.42 9.46 -1.79
CA ALA A 128 0.44 10.27 -0.93
C ALA A 128 1.93 9.98 -1.18
N ILE A 129 2.31 8.70 -1.26
CA ILE A 129 3.69 8.29 -1.58
C ILE A 129 4.10 8.81 -2.96
N THR A 130 3.22 8.65 -3.97
CA THR A 130 3.49 9.13 -5.33
C THR A 130 3.72 10.64 -5.36
N ALA A 131 2.92 11.41 -4.60
CA ALA A 131 3.06 12.85 -4.48
C ALA A 131 4.38 13.26 -3.81
N GLU A 132 4.78 12.60 -2.72
CA GLU A 132 6.04 12.89 -2.04
C GLU A 132 7.27 12.53 -2.90
N LEU A 133 7.21 11.41 -3.62
CA LEU A 133 8.22 11.04 -4.61
C LEU A 133 8.33 12.08 -5.74
N ALA A 134 7.22 12.67 -6.16
CA ALA A 134 7.19 13.74 -7.16
C ALA A 134 7.77 15.05 -6.62
N LYS A 135 7.61 15.34 -5.33
CA LYS A 135 8.25 16.47 -4.63
C LYS A 135 9.76 16.27 -4.40
N GLY A 136 10.29 15.09 -4.70
CA GLY A 136 11.72 14.79 -4.61
C GLY A 136 12.16 14.12 -3.30
N LYS A 137 11.22 13.72 -2.43
CA LYS A 137 11.54 12.90 -1.26
C LYS A 137 12.14 11.56 -1.68
N ASP A 138 13.01 11.01 -0.84
CA ASP A 138 13.42 9.62 -0.99
C ASP A 138 12.24 8.68 -0.67
N LEU A 139 12.42 7.41 -1.03
CA LEU A 139 11.35 6.43 -0.95
C LEU A 139 10.95 6.11 0.50
N ARG A 140 11.89 6.02 1.44
CA ARG A 140 11.58 5.65 2.82
C ARG A 140 10.81 6.78 3.50
N ASP A 141 11.27 8.01 3.31
CA ASP A 141 10.57 9.22 3.76
C ASP A 141 9.16 9.32 3.15
N ALA A 142 9.03 9.09 1.84
CA ALA A 142 7.73 9.13 1.16
C ALA A 142 6.74 8.10 1.72
N VAL A 143 7.21 6.89 2.03
CA VAL A 143 6.38 5.83 2.65
C VAL A 143 5.99 6.20 4.08
N ALA A 144 6.92 6.75 4.87
CA ALA A 144 6.64 7.21 6.23
C ALA A 144 5.61 8.35 6.26
N ILE A 145 5.75 9.34 5.36
CA ILE A 145 4.78 10.43 5.18
C ILE A 145 3.44 9.87 4.71
N GLY A 146 3.41 8.93 3.77
CA GLY A 146 2.19 8.27 3.33
C GLY A 146 1.44 7.58 4.48
N LYS A 147 2.18 6.94 5.40
CA LYS A 147 1.60 6.30 6.59
C LYS A 147 0.95 7.32 7.52
N GLU A 148 1.65 8.43 7.77
CA GLU A 148 1.13 9.54 8.57
C GLU A 148 -0.12 10.14 7.94
N PHE A 149 -0.07 10.42 6.63
CA PHE A 149 -1.17 11.01 5.88
C PHE A 149 -2.46 10.19 6.02
N VAL A 150 -2.35 8.87 5.82
CA VAL A 150 -3.51 7.97 5.95
C VAL A 150 -3.99 7.89 7.39
N HIS A 151 -3.08 7.85 8.36
CA HIS A 151 -3.45 7.83 9.77
C HIS A 151 -4.28 9.07 10.14
N GLN A 152 -3.81 10.27 9.78
CA GLN A 152 -4.55 11.51 10.01
C GLN A 152 -5.89 11.52 9.28
N ALA A 153 -5.92 11.03 8.04
CA ALA A 153 -7.14 10.98 7.24
C ALA A 153 -8.21 10.03 7.82
N ILE A 154 -7.79 8.97 8.53
CA ILE A 154 -8.69 8.08 9.26
C ILE A 154 -9.07 8.69 10.61
N LEU A 155 -8.12 9.29 11.32
CA LEU A 155 -8.32 9.86 12.66
C LEU A 155 -9.37 10.97 12.65
N HIS A 156 -9.33 11.80 11.61
CA HIS A 156 -10.25 12.90 11.41
C HIS A 156 -11.27 12.59 10.30
N SER A 157 -11.73 11.33 10.21
CA SER A 157 -12.65 10.89 9.15
C SER A 157 -13.91 11.76 9.07
N LEU A 158 -14.45 11.93 7.86
CA LEU A 158 -15.69 12.66 7.64
C LEU A 158 -16.86 11.70 7.82
N GLU A 159 -17.75 11.97 8.78
CA GLU A 159 -18.98 11.19 8.99
C GLU A 159 -20.03 11.54 7.91
N ILE A 160 -19.72 11.20 6.65
CA ILE A 160 -20.56 11.50 5.48
C ILE A 160 -21.10 10.19 4.88
N GLY A 161 -22.43 10.08 4.82
CA GLY A 161 -23.16 8.94 4.24
C GLY A 161 -23.54 7.86 5.27
N GLY A 162 -24.48 6.98 4.93
CA GLY A 162 -25.00 5.91 5.80
C GLY A 162 -24.24 4.58 5.73
N GLY A 163 -22.98 4.59 5.27
CA GLY A 163 -22.16 3.39 5.05
C GLY A 163 -20.70 3.64 5.45
N HIS A 164 -19.74 2.97 4.79
CA HIS A 164 -18.32 3.22 5.06
C HIS A 164 -17.91 4.59 4.49
N GLY A 165 -17.73 5.57 5.36
CA GLY A 165 -17.37 6.94 5.00
C GLY A 165 -15.97 7.07 4.39
N PRO A 166 -15.72 8.16 3.64
CA PRO A 166 -14.42 8.43 3.02
C PRO A 166 -13.37 8.86 4.05
N THR A 167 -12.10 8.66 3.71
CA THR A 167 -10.98 9.28 4.43
C THR A 167 -10.96 10.80 4.25
N ASN A 168 -10.52 11.53 5.28
CA ASN A 168 -10.39 12.99 5.23
C ASN A 168 -9.01 13.41 4.69
N HIS A 169 -8.94 13.65 3.39
CA HIS A 169 -7.69 14.03 2.72
C HIS A 169 -7.13 15.40 3.16
N TRP A 170 -7.95 16.28 3.76
CA TRP A 170 -7.49 17.56 4.30
C TRP A 170 -6.83 17.45 5.67
N ALA A 171 -7.11 16.36 6.41
CA ALA A 171 -6.69 16.20 7.80
C ALA A 171 -5.18 16.37 7.99
N TYR A 172 -4.38 15.78 7.09
CA TYR A 172 -2.93 15.87 7.19
C TYR A 172 -2.44 17.32 7.18
N ARG A 173 -3.00 18.19 6.34
CA ARG A 173 -2.59 19.61 6.29
C ARG A 173 -3.06 20.39 7.52
N TRP A 174 -4.21 20.05 8.09
CA TRP A 174 -4.83 20.85 9.16
C TRP A 174 -4.36 20.48 10.56
N PHE A 175 -3.92 19.23 10.76
CA PHE A 175 -3.62 18.69 12.08
C PHE A 175 -2.18 18.20 12.25
N HIS A 176 -1.37 18.15 11.19
CA HIS A 176 0.05 17.75 11.28
C HIS A 176 0.97 18.91 11.67
N ASP A 177 0.65 20.13 11.24
CA ASP A 177 1.47 21.35 11.45
C ASP A 177 1.03 22.16 12.69
N SER A 178 0.07 21.66 13.46
CA SER A 178 -0.53 22.30 14.65
C SER A 178 -0.11 21.59 15.94
#